data_AF-A0A5B8VSS4-F1
#
_entry.id   AF-A0A5B8VSS4-F1
#
_cell.length_a   1.000
_cell.length_b   1.000
_cell.length_c   1.000
_cell.angle_alpha   90.00
_cell.angle_beta   90.00
_cell.angle_gamma   90.00
#
_symmetry.space_group_name_H-M   'P 1'
#
loop_
_entity.id
_entity.type
_entity.pdbx_description
1 polymer ?
#
loop_
_entity_poly.entity_id
_entity_poly.type
_entity_poly.pdbx_seq_one_letter_code
_entity_poly.pdbx_strand_id
1 'polypeptide(L)'
;MQVYPSYSNDQLFELLKCSDEGAFAEIFARYDSRIYAFILKMVKDQSIASDVTQEVFIRIWTKRNLLQEVRNMEAYIFTIATNLTLNQLKKRLRERQIRDELQMQWRHNKASNADNLLLLHDCESLVATIVEQLPPNKNVFIALAGKKD
;
A
#
# COMPACT_ATOMS: atom_id res chain seq x y z
N MET A 1 28.03 -7.60 36.56
CA MET A 1 26.93 -6.89 35.84
C MET A 1 27.57 -6.26 34.61
N GLN A 2 27.21 -6.67 33.40
CA GLN A 2 27.74 -6.02 32.19
C GLN A 2 27.18 -4.60 32.10
N VAL A 3 28.04 -3.63 31.81
CA VAL A 3 27.67 -2.20 31.79
C VAL A 3 27.63 -1.74 30.32
N TYR A 4 26.71 -2.27 29.53
CA TYR A 4 26.58 -1.99 28.08
C TYR A 4 26.61 -0.50 27.68
N PRO A 5 26.04 0.45 28.47
CA PRO A 5 26.14 1.88 28.17
C PRO A 5 27.58 2.42 28.09
N SER A 6 28.54 1.75 28.72
CA SER A 6 29.95 2.14 28.69
C SER A 6 30.72 1.60 27.48
N TYR A 7 30.14 0.63 26.74
CA TYR A 7 30.79 0.03 25.59
C TYR A 7 30.77 0.96 24.37
N SER A 8 31.87 0.92 23.60
CA SER A 8 31.94 1.58 22.30
C SER A 8 30.99 0.90 21.31
N ASN A 9 30.68 1.60 20.21
CA ASN A 9 29.86 1.01 19.15
C ASN A 9 30.51 -0.25 18.58
N ASP A 10 31.83 -0.26 18.39
CA ASP A 10 32.53 -1.44 17.86
C ASP A 10 32.43 -2.63 18.81
N GLN A 11 32.57 -2.41 20.12
CA GLN A 11 32.40 -3.47 21.12
C GLN A 11 30.98 -4.03 21.13
N LEU A 12 29.97 -3.16 21.10
CA LEU A 12 28.57 -3.59 21.01
C LEU A 12 28.31 -4.36 19.71
N PHE A 13 28.99 -4.01 18.62
CA PHE A 13 28.84 -4.70 17.35
C PHE A 13 29.40 -6.12 17.40
N GLU A 14 30.58 -6.30 17.97
CA GLU A 14 31.18 -7.62 18.13
C GLU A 14 30.33 -8.51 19.05
N LEU A 15 29.77 -7.95 20.12
CA LEU A 15 28.84 -8.68 20.98
C LEU A 15 27.53 -9.03 20.27
N LEU A 16 27.00 -8.13 19.43
CA LEU A 16 25.82 -8.41 18.60
C LEU A 16 26.06 -9.59 17.65
N LYS A 17 27.24 -9.69 17.03
CA LYS A 17 27.62 -10.82 16.18
C LYS A 17 27.58 -12.16 16.93
N CYS A 18 27.89 -12.13 18.23
CA CYS A 18 27.80 -13.27 19.14
C CYS A 18 26.39 -13.53 19.68
N SER A 19 25.35 -12.86 19.15
CA SER A 19 23.96 -12.95 19.62
C SER A 19 23.75 -12.49 21.08
N ASP A 20 24.55 -11.55 21.58
CA ASP A 20 24.32 -10.95 22.89
C ASP A 20 23.10 -10.01 22.85
N GLU A 21 22.06 -10.36 23.59
CA GLU A 21 20.80 -9.61 23.65
C GLU A 21 20.97 -8.24 24.35
N GLY A 22 21.86 -8.13 25.33
CA GLY A 22 22.12 -6.88 26.04
C GLY A 22 22.81 -5.84 25.14
N ALA A 23 23.73 -6.30 24.30
CA ALA A 23 24.36 -5.47 23.28
C ALA A 23 23.33 -4.99 22.24
N PHE A 24 22.42 -5.86 21.80
CA PHE A 24 21.33 -5.47 20.90
C PHE A 24 20.40 -4.43 21.54
N ALA A 25 20.01 -4.61 22.80
CA ALA A 25 19.15 -3.66 23.51
C ALA A 25 19.80 -2.27 23.63
N GLU A 26 21.11 -2.22 23.91
CA GLU A 26 21.86 -0.97 23.96
C GLU A 26 21.96 -0.31 22.58
N ILE A 27 22.22 -1.08 21.52
CA ILE A 27 22.22 -0.57 20.14
C ILE A 27 20.83 -0.01 19.79
N PHE A 28 19.76 -0.72 20.14
CA PHE A 28 18.39 -0.24 19.94
C PHE A 28 18.20 1.12 20.64
N ALA A 29 18.53 1.21 21.93
CA ALA A 29 18.38 2.45 22.70
C ALA A 29 19.16 3.64 22.10
N ARG A 30 20.38 3.39 21.59
CA ARG A 30 21.23 4.43 20.98
C ARG A 30 20.73 4.93 19.63
N TYR A 31 20.18 4.04 18.80
CA TYR A 31 19.91 4.33 17.39
C TYR A 31 18.43 4.51 17.06
N ASP A 32 17.50 4.01 17.87
CA ASP A 32 16.07 3.99 17.57
C ASP A 32 15.52 5.38 17.21
N SER A 33 15.74 6.37 18.07
CA SER A 33 15.29 7.74 17.83
C SER A 33 15.88 8.36 16.56
N ARG A 34 17.16 8.09 16.28
CA ARG A 34 17.87 8.64 15.11
C ARG A 34 17.37 8.01 13.81
N ILE A 35 17.14 6.68 13.83
CA ILE A 35 16.63 5.93 12.69
C ILE A 35 15.18 6.29 12.42
N TYR A 36 14.34 6.38 13.45
CA TYR A 36 12.97 6.86 13.33
C TYR A 36 12.90 8.26 12.72
N ALA A 37 13.68 9.22 13.23
CA ALA A 37 13.69 10.58 12.69
C ALA A 37 14.16 10.62 11.23
N PHE A 38 15.18 9.82 10.88
CA PHE A 38 15.68 9.69 9.51
C PHE A 38 14.59 9.16 8.56
N ILE A 39 13.94 8.06 8.93
CA ILE A 39 12.88 7.45 8.13
C ILE A 39 11.68 8.38 8.03
N LEU A 40 11.25 8.99 9.14
CA LEU A 40 10.13 9.92 9.18
C LEU A 40 10.32 11.10 8.20
N LYS A 41 11.54 11.63 8.11
CA LYS A 41 11.88 12.69 7.15
C LYS A 41 11.69 12.25 5.69
N MET A 42 11.91 10.97 5.39
CA MET A 42 11.75 10.40 4.05
C MET A 42 10.30 10.03 3.73
N VAL A 43 9.59 9.37 4.64
CA VAL A 43 8.23 8.83 4.38
C VAL A 43 7.11 9.81 4.74
N LYS A 44 7.38 10.79 5.60
CA LYS A 44 6.43 11.82 6.08
C LYS A 44 5.14 11.23 6.66
N ASP A 45 5.26 10.08 7.31
CA ASP A 45 4.16 9.29 7.86
C ASP A 45 4.65 8.59 9.13
N GLN A 46 4.03 8.89 10.26
CA GLN A 46 4.48 8.41 11.57
C GLN A 46 4.29 6.91 11.74
N SER A 47 3.17 6.36 11.27
CA SER A 47 2.89 4.92 11.37
C SER A 47 3.91 4.14 10.58
N ILE A 48 4.17 4.56 9.33
CA ILE A 48 5.14 3.88 8.49
C ILE A 48 6.57 4.06 9.02
N ALA A 49 6.91 5.24 9.52
CA ALA A 49 8.21 5.45 10.12
C ALA A 49 8.43 4.49 11.29
N SER A 50 7.43 4.31 12.16
CA SER A 50 7.47 3.36 13.26
C SER A 50 7.65 1.92 12.77
N ASP A 51 6.83 1.47 11.83
CA ASP A 51 6.87 0.10 11.31
C ASP A 51 8.20 -0.21 10.63
N VAL A 52 8.72 0.72 9.83
CA VAL A 52 10.00 0.54 9.13
C VAL A 52 11.16 0.56 10.13
N THR A 53 11.15 1.42 11.15
CA THR A 53 12.17 1.40 12.21
C THR A 53 12.20 0.06 12.93
N GLN A 54 11.04 -0.49 13.29
CA GLN A 54 10.97 -1.81 13.91
C GLN A 54 11.55 -2.89 12.99
N GLU A 55 11.18 -2.88 11.71
CA GLU A 55 11.71 -3.82 10.71
C GLU A 55 13.23 -3.70 10.55
N VAL A 56 13.82 -2.50 10.69
CA VAL A 56 15.29 -2.31 10.70
C VAL A 56 15.93 -3.16 11.79
N PHE A 57 15.47 -3.02 13.03
CA PHE A 57 16.05 -3.71 14.18
C PHE A 57 15.76 -5.22 14.16
N ILE A 58 14.57 -5.62 13.73
CA ILE A 58 14.26 -7.04 13.47
C ILE A 58 15.26 -7.61 12.47
N ARG A 59 15.50 -6.91 11.37
CA ARG A 59 16.41 -7.39 10.31
C ARG A 59 17.86 -7.44 10.77
N ILE A 60 18.31 -6.48 11.58
CA ILE A 60 19.63 -6.49 12.21
C ILE A 60 19.76 -7.72 13.09
N TRP A 61 18.78 -7.98 13.96
CA TRP A 61 18.77 -9.15 14.83
C TRP A 61 18.78 -10.42 13.99
N THR A 62 17.80 -10.64 13.11
CA THR A 62 17.68 -11.88 12.31
C THR A 62 18.93 -12.16 11.47
N LYS A 63 19.61 -11.13 10.96
CA LYS A 63 20.80 -11.28 10.11
C LYS A 63 22.14 -11.11 10.85
N ARG A 64 22.14 -11.03 12.18
CA ARG A 64 23.34 -10.81 13.01
C ARG A 64 24.51 -11.77 12.71
N ASN A 65 24.19 -13.02 12.38
CA ASN A 65 25.19 -14.06 12.07
C ASN A 65 25.93 -13.81 10.74
N LEU A 66 25.35 -12.99 9.84
CA LEU A 66 25.91 -12.64 8.54
C LEU A 66 26.74 -11.34 8.60
N LEU A 67 26.90 -10.74 9.78
CA LEU A 67 27.61 -9.47 9.97
C LEU A 67 29.13 -9.60 10.04
N GLN A 68 29.68 -10.81 9.85
CA GLN A 68 31.12 -11.10 9.98
C GLN A 68 32.01 -10.15 9.15
N GLU A 69 31.56 -9.77 7.95
CA GLU A 69 32.32 -8.88 7.05
C GLU A 69 32.03 -7.39 7.24
N VAL A 70 31.05 -7.03 8.08
CA VAL A 70 30.66 -5.63 8.30
C VAL A 70 31.68 -4.98 9.23
N ARG A 71 32.26 -3.85 8.77
CA ARG A 71 33.27 -3.09 9.52
C ARG A 71 32.72 -1.89 10.27
N ASN A 72 31.59 -1.35 9.84
CA ASN A 72 31.00 -0.16 10.43
C ASN A 72 29.52 -0.40 10.74
N MET A 73 29.20 -0.48 12.04
CA MET A 73 27.84 -0.71 12.52
C MET A 73 26.89 0.39 12.04
N GLU A 74 27.25 1.67 12.24
CA GLU A 74 26.37 2.79 11.96
C GLU A 74 26.02 2.85 10.47
N ALA A 75 27.02 2.76 9.59
CA ALA A 75 26.81 2.71 8.15
C ALA A 75 25.90 1.54 7.75
N TYR A 76 26.05 0.37 8.38
CA TYR A 76 25.21 -0.79 8.13
C TYR A 76 23.75 -0.57 8.55
N ILE A 77 23.51 -0.04 9.76
CA ILE A 77 22.16 0.26 10.27
C ILE A 77 21.46 1.24 9.32
N PHE A 78 22.12 2.33 8.94
CA PHE A 78 21.56 3.32 8.02
C PHE A 78 21.35 2.77 6.60
N THR A 79 22.19 1.83 6.16
CA THR A 79 22.00 1.13 4.88
C THR A 79 20.72 0.29 4.90
N ILE A 80 20.49 -0.48 5.97
CA ILE A 80 19.23 -1.24 6.13
C ILE A 80 18.03 -0.29 6.15
N ALA A 81 18.09 0.76 6.98
CA ALA A 81 17.01 1.75 7.08
C ALA A 81 16.68 2.38 5.73
N THR A 82 17.70 2.78 4.97
CA THR A 82 17.53 3.35 3.63
C THR A 82 16.86 2.35 2.69
N ASN A 83 17.35 1.12 2.64
CA ASN A 83 16.81 0.10 1.74
C ASN A 83 15.34 -0.25 2.05
N LEU A 84 15.01 -0.43 3.33
CA LEU A 84 13.63 -0.71 3.75
C LEU A 84 12.71 0.48 3.45
N THR A 85 13.16 1.70 3.72
CA THR A 85 12.42 2.92 3.43
C THR A 85 12.14 3.07 1.93
N LEU A 86 13.15 2.88 1.08
CA LEU A 86 12.99 2.94 -0.37
C LEU A 86 12.03 1.86 -0.89
N ASN A 87 12.09 0.64 -0.34
CA ASN A 87 11.16 -0.43 -0.68
C ASN A 87 9.72 -0.08 -0.30
N GLN A 88 9.53 0.52 0.87
CA GLN A 88 8.22 0.96 1.33
C GLN A 88 7.66 2.09 0.47
N LEU A 89 8.49 3.08 0.10
CA LEU A 89 8.09 4.14 -0.83
C LEU A 89 7.69 3.59 -2.20
N LYS A 90 8.47 2.66 -2.75
CA LYS A 90 8.13 1.96 -4.01
C LYS A 90 6.80 1.20 -3.89
N LYS A 91 6.55 0.53 -2.77
CA LYS A 91 5.28 -0.16 -2.51
C LYS A 91 4.11 0.82 -2.51
N ARG A 92 4.21 1.94 -1.79
CA ARG A 92 3.17 2.98 -1.75
C ARG A 92 2.88 3.58 -3.12
N LEU A 93 3.91 3.83 -3.94
CA LEU A 93 3.73 4.32 -5.30
C LEU A 93 2.92 3.33 -6.15
N ARG A 94 3.26 2.04 -6.11
CA ARG A 94 2.49 1.00 -6.82
C ARG A 94 1.05 0.90 -6.32
N GLU A 95 0.84 0.89 -5.01
CA GLU A 95 -0.51 0.84 -4.44
C GLU A 95 -1.35 2.06 -4.85
N ARG A 96 -0.73 3.24 -4.95
CA ARG A 96 -1.40 4.45 -5.45
C ARG A 96 -1.80 4.29 -6.91
N GLN A 97 -0.88 3.85 -7.77
CA GLN A 97 -1.17 3.62 -9.19
C GLN A 97 -2.34 2.66 -9.38
N ILE A 98 -2.33 1.52 -8.67
CA ILE A 98 -3.43 0.54 -8.73
C ILE A 98 -4.74 1.16 -8.25
N ARG A 99 -4.73 1.95 -7.16
CA ARG A 99 -5.94 2.64 -6.67
C ARG A 99 -6.48 3.64 -7.70
N ASP A 100 -5.59 4.42 -8.32
CA ASP A 100 -5.97 5.42 -9.31
C ASP A 100 -6.55 4.74 -10.57
N GLU A 101 -5.95 3.64 -11.04
CA GLU A 101 -6.45 2.82 -12.15
C GLU A 101 -7.84 2.24 -11.86
N LEU A 102 -8.01 1.63 -10.68
CA LEU A 102 -9.32 1.14 -10.24
C LEU A 102 -10.33 2.29 -10.19
N GLN A 103 -10.00 3.43 -9.58
CA GLN A 103 -10.91 4.57 -9.53
C GLN A 103 -11.35 5.04 -10.92
N MET A 104 -10.44 5.06 -11.89
CA MET A 104 -10.76 5.41 -13.28
C MET A 104 -11.70 4.38 -13.93
N GLN A 105 -11.43 3.09 -13.77
CA GLN A 105 -12.32 2.02 -14.27
C GLN A 105 -13.72 2.11 -13.65
N TRP A 106 -13.82 2.34 -12.35
CA TRP A 106 -15.09 2.49 -11.65
C TRP A 106 -15.88 3.70 -12.14
N ARG A 107 -15.20 4.84 -12.37
CA ARG A 107 -15.83 6.03 -12.95
C ARG A 107 -16.33 5.78 -14.38
N HIS A 108 -15.54 5.08 -15.19
CA HIS A 108 -15.90 4.75 -16.57
C HIS A 108 -17.14 3.83 -16.62
N ASN A 109 -17.16 2.76 -15.83
CA ASN A 109 -18.30 1.85 -15.77
C ASN A 109 -19.57 2.56 -15.27
N LYS A 110 -19.46 3.44 -14.28
CA LYS A 110 -20.61 4.20 -13.78
C LYS A 110 -21.17 5.16 -14.84
N ALA A 111 -20.30 5.85 -15.60
CA ALA A 111 -20.72 6.72 -16.69
C ALA A 111 -21.40 5.93 -17.82
N SER A 112 -20.77 4.85 -18.28
CA SER A 112 -21.34 3.98 -19.32
C SER A 112 -22.69 3.40 -18.93
N ASN A 113 -22.86 2.98 -17.67
CA ASN A 113 -24.16 2.49 -17.18
C ASN A 113 -25.23 3.58 -17.16
N ALA A 114 -24.89 4.83 -16.85
CA ALA A 114 -25.83 5.94 -16.88
C ALA A 114 -26.24 6.30 -18.32
N ASP A 115 -25.29 6.33 -19.25
CA ASP A 115 -25.55 6.59 -20.67
C ASP A 115 -26.43 5.49 -21.28
N ASN A 116 -26.18 4.23 -20.93
CA ASN A 116 -27.01 3.10 -21.37
C ASN A 116 -28.45 3.17 -20.85
N LEU A 117 -28.64 3.63 -19.59
CA LEU A 117 -29.98 3.78 -19.01
C LEU A 117 -30.76 4.93 -19.66
N LEU A 118 -30.08 6.04 -19.97
CA LEU A 118 -30.68 7.17 -20.68
C LEU A 118 -31.10 6.75 -22.10
N LEU A 119 -30.21 6.05 -22.81
CA LEU A 119 -30.48 5.51 -24.14
C LEU A 119 -31.67 4.53 -24.15
N LEU A 120 -31.79 3.69 -23.11
CA LEU A 120 -32.93 2.79 -22.95
C LEU A 120 -34.25 3.57 -22.82
N HIS A 121 -34.27 4.58 -21.96
CA HIS A 121 -35.44 5.44 -21.74
C HIS A 121 -35.87 6.18 -23.02
N ASP A 122 -34.90 6.68 -23.81
CA ASP A 122 -35.18 7.35 -25.08
C ASP A 122 -35.77 6.38 -26.11
N CYS A 123 -35.25 5.14 -26.17
CA CYS A 123 -35.81 4.07 -27.00
C CYS A 123 -37.25 3.72 -26.60
N GLU A 124 -37.54 3.59 -25.29
CA GLU A 124 -38.89 3.32 -24.78
C GLU A 124 -39.88 4.44 -25.15
N SER A 125 -39.44 5.70 -25.03
CA SER A 125 -40.24 6.87 -25.38
C SER A 125 -40.55 6.95 -26.88
N LEU A 126 -39.59 6.59 -27.73
CA LEU A 126 -39.78 6.47 -29.18
C LEU A 126 -40.81 5.38 -29.53
N VAL A 127 -40.71 4.21 -28.90
CA VAL A 127 -41.69 3.13 -29.10
C VAL A 127 -43.10 3.57 -28.69
N ALA A 128 -43.24 4.22 -27.53
CA ALA A 128 -44.54 4.72 -27.06
C ALA A 128 -45.16 5.73 -28.03
N THR A 129 -44.36 6.67 -28.55
CA THR A 129 -44.80 7.68 -29.52
C THR A 129 -45.26 7.04 -30.83
N ILE A 130 -44.52 6.03 -31.32
CA ILE A 130 -44.90 5.30 -32.54
C ILE A 130 -46.22 4.56 -32.31
N VAL A 131 -46.38 3.88 -31.17
CA VAL A 131 -47.62 3.14 -30.83
C VAL A 131 -48.85 4.06 -30.79
N GLU A 132 -48.73 5.29 -30.28
CA GLU A 132 -49.84 6.26 -30.27
C GLU A 132 -50.21 6.79 -31.66
N GLN A 133 -49.27 6.82 -32.60
CA GLN A 133 -49.51 7.27 -33.99
C GLN A 133 -50.01 6.16 -34.93
N LEU A 134 -50.20 4.93 -34.43
CA LEU A 134 -50.76 3.86 -35.25
C LEU A 134 -52.28 4.07 -35.44
N PRO A 135 -52.80 4.05 -36.68
CA PRO A 135 -54.23 4.12 -36.94
C PRO A 135 -54.96 2.89 -36.36
N PRO A 136 -56.24 3.05 -35.95
CA PRO A 136 -56.97 2.10 -35.09
C PRO A 136 -57.11 0.66 -35.61
N ASN A 137 -56.74 0.37 -36.87
CA ASN A 137 -56.90 -0.94 -37.50
C ASN A 137 -55.68 -1.88 -37.39
N LYS A 138 -54.71 -1.61 -36.50
CA LYS A 138 -53.58 -2.53 -36.23
C LYS A 138 -53.29 -2.80 -34.73
N ASN A 139 -54.23 -2.47 -33.85
CA ASN A 139 -54.03 -2.60 -32.39
C ASN A 139 -54.11 -4.04 -31.85
N VAL A 140 -54.50 -5.03 -32.66
CA VAL A 140 -54.73 -6.40 -32.17
C VAL A 140 -53.45 -7.26 -32.13
N PHE A 141 -52.43 -6.95 -32.94
CA PHE A 141 -51.27 -7.86 -33.08
C PHE A 141 -50.18 -7.67 -32.02
N ILE A 142 -50.00 -6.47 -31.46
CA ILE A 142 -48.86 -6.20 -30.55
C ILE A 142 -49.22 -6.50 -29.09
N ALA A 143 -50.49 -6.35 -28.69
CA ALA A 143 -50.94 -6.66 -27.32
C ALA A 143 -50.83 -8.15 -26.94
N LEU A 144 -50.75 -9.06 -27.93
CA LEU A 144 -50.66 -10.51 -27.71
C LEU A 144 -49.22 -11.05 -27.65
N ALA A 145 -48.20 -10.25 -28.00
CA ALA A 145 -46.81 -10.70 -28.00
C ALA A 145 -46.09 -10.46 -26.65
N GLY A 146 -46.66 -9.63 -25.76
CA GLY A 146 -46.07 -9.28 -24.46
C GLY A 146 -46.55 -10.11 -23.27
N LYS A 147 -47.31 -11.20 -23.49
CA LYS A 147 -47.77 -12.08 -22.41
C LYS A 147 -47.59 -13.55 -22.79
N LYS A 148 -46.36 -14.03 -22.70
CA LYS A 148 -46.08 -15.43 -22.37
C LYS A 148 -44.65 -15.58 -21.85
N ASP A 149 -44.63 -16.00 -20.58
CA ASP A 149 -43.55 -16.58 -19.76
C ASP A 149 -42.39 -15.68 -19.29
#